data_AF-A0A662FXJ6-F1
#
_entry.id   AF-A0A662FXJ6-F1
#
_cell.length_a   1.000
_cell.length_b   1.000
_cell.length_c   1.000
_cell.angle_alpha   90.00
_cell.angle_beta   90.00
_cell.angle_gamma   90.00
#
_symmetry.space_group_name_H-M   'P 1'
#
loop_
_entity.id
_entity.type
_entity.pdbx_description
1 polymer ?
#
loop_
_entity_poly.entity_id
_entity_poly.type
_entity_poly.pdbx_seq_one_letter_code
_entity_poly.pdbx_strand_id
1 'polypeptide(L)'
;MTHKYDFKKIDESLTEQILKIITKTLTEIARKKNIRATPEGIKEGIGFSYNTPYNIAYGLAKKGIIDIEKGKTTETGYRIFETIVDISLIIKSEAAFPELDRGKIIGALLYAFYDWSGKHGSPEEYLECLKSFKNKIIRLKKENYQAFSLLARLLPRVYYEDGYSPQKLLEDILRYQQV
;
A
#
# COMPACT_ATOMS: atom_id res chain seq x y z
N MET A 1 4.23 -30.32 2.86
CA MET A 1 4.74 -30.11 4.23
C MET A 1 4.47 -28.67 4.62
N THR A 2 3.49 -28.46 5.49
CA THR A 2 3.05 -27.16 5.98
C THR A 2 3.92 -26.76 7.16
N HIS A 3 4.84 -25.82 6.97
CA HIS A 3 5.55 -25.22 8.09
C HIS A 3 4.57 -24.35 8.90
N LYS A 4 4.02 -24.94 9.96
CA LYS A 4 3.39 -24.21 11.08
C LYS A 4 4.51 -23.48 11.83
N TYR A 5 4.72 -22.21 11.54
CA TYR A 5 5.51 -21.34 12.39
C TYR A 5 4.69 -20.92 13.61
N ASP A 6 5.29 -21.08 14.78
CA ASP A 6 4.73 -20.76 16.10
C ASP A 6 4.71 -19.22 16.30
N PHE A 7 3.57 -18.69 16.76
CA PHE A 7 3.23 -17.24 16.75
C PHE A 7 3.74 -16.48 18.00
N LYS A 8 4.78 -16.96 18.69
CA LYS A 8 5.27 -16.35 19.92
C LYS A 8 6.62 -15.66 19.71
N LYS A 9 6.57 -14.32 19.77
CA LYS A 9 7.63 -13.34 19.51
C LYS A 9 7.97 -13.21 18.03
N ILE A 10 7.25 -12.28 17.38
CA ILE A 10 7.80 -11.57 16.23
C ILE A 10 9.17 -11.07 16.69
N ASP A 11 10.25 -11.50 16.03
CA ASP A 11 11.57 -10.92 16.26
C ASP A 11 11.48 -9.45 15.84
N GLU A 12 11.34 -8.58 16.84
CA GLU A 12 11.19 -7.14 16.67
C GLU A 12 12.37 -6.60 15.84
N SER A 13 13.57 -7.17 16.02
CA SER A 13 14.76 -6.81 15.24
C SER A 13 14.59 -7.15 13.76
N LEU A 14 14.08 -8.35 13.45
CA LEU A 14 13.84 -8.76 12.07
C LEU A 14 12.76 -7.91 11.41
N THR A 15 11.69 -7.59 12.12
CA THR A 15 10.56 -6.84 11.55
C THR A 15 10.91 -5.37 11.34
N GLU A 16 11.71 -4.79 12.24
CA GLU A 16 12.34 -3.48 12.09
C GLU A 16 13.26 -3.45 10.85
N GLN A 17 14.04 -4.51 10.61
CA GLN A 17 14.87 -4.63 9.40
C GLN A 17 14.04 -4.71 8.13
N ILE A 18 12.97 -5.51 8.12
CA ILE A 18 12.06 -5.61 6.98
C ILE A 18 11.39 -4.27 6.70
N LEU A 19 10.92 -3.58 7.74
CA LEU A 19 10.31 -2.26 7.60
C LEU A 19 11.30 -1.25 7.01
N LYS A 20 12.57 -1.26 7.43
CA LYS A 20 13.64 -0.45 6.83
C LYS A 20 13.85 -0.75 5.35
N ILE A 21 13.80 -2.02 4.94
CA ILE A 21 13.87 -2.40 3.52
C ILE A 21 12.70 -1.78 2.75
N ILE A 22 11.48 -1.94 3.26
CA ILE A 22 10.25 -1.43 2.63
C ILE A 22 10.32 0.10 2.47
N THR A 23 10.59 0.83 3.55
CA THR A 23 10.61 2.30 3.53
C THR A 23 11.74 2.82 2.65
N LYS A 24 12.92 2.18 2.67
CA LYS A 24 14.04 2.54 1.79
C LYS A 24 13.66 2.34 0.31
N THR A 25 13.11 1.19 -0.06
CA THR A 25 12.73 0.92 -1.45
C THR A 25 11.65 1.88 -1.95
N LEU A 26 10.63 2.15 -1.14
CA LEU A 26 9.57 3.11 -1.49
C LEU A 26 10.13 4.54 -1.65
N THR A 27 11.03 4.99 -0.77
CA THR A 27 11.73 6.28 -0.91
C THR A 27 12.57 6.32 -2.19
N GLU A 28 13.29 5.25 -2.55
CA GLU A 28 14.09 5.19 -3.77
C GLU A 28 13.23 5.28 -5.03
N ILE A 29 12.10 4.55 -5.06
CA ILE A 29 11.13 4.61 -6.16
C ILE A 29 10.53 6.02 -6.28
N ALA A 30 10.12 6.62 -5.15
CA ALA A 30 9.58 7.97 -5.12
C ALA A 30 10.60 9.00 -5.62
N ARG A 31 11.87 8.88 -5.20
CA ARG A 31 12.97 9.75 -5.66
C ARG A 31 13.17 9.66 -7.17
N LYS A 32 13.16 8.46 -7.75
CA LYS A 32 13.24 8.26 -9.21
C LYS A 32 12.10 8.94 -9.98
N LYS A 33 10.96 9.18 -9.33
CA LYS A 33 9.79 9.86 -9.89
C LYS A 33 9.67 11.34 -9.49
N ASN A 34 10.74 11.94 -8.94
CA ASN A 34 10.80 13.33 -8.47
C ASN A 34 9.77 13.66 -7.39
N ILE A 35 9.52 12.73 -6.47
CA ILE A 35 8.63 12.90 -5.34
C ILE A 35 9.46 12.91 -4.06
N ARG A 36 9.23 13.91 -3.20
CA ARG A 36 9.77 13.92 -1.84
C ARG A 36 9.00 12.92 -0.98
N ALA A 37 9.68 11.86 -0.53
CA ALA A 37 9.16 10.88 0.42
C ALA A 37 10.28 10.45 1.39
N THR A 38 10.11 10.66 2.69
CA THR A 38 11.07 10.17 3.69
C THR A 38 10.68 8.80 4.23
N PRO A 39 11.63 7.99 4.72
CA PRO A 39 11.32 6.73 5.40
C PRO A 39 10.35 6.92 6.58
N GLU A 40 10.53 7.99 7.37
CA GLU A 40 9.66 8.31 8.50
C GLU A 40 8.26 8.68 8.03
N GLY A 41 8.13 9.53 7.01
CA GLY A 41 6.82 9.85 6.42
C GLY A 41 6.11 8.62 5.88
N ILE A 42 6.83 7.68 5.26
CA ILE A 42 6.23 6.40 4.83
C ILE A 42 5.77 5.60 6.06
N LYS A 43 6.62 5.45 7.08
CA LYS A 43 6.28 4.71 8.31
C LYS A 43 5.05 5.32 9.01
N GLU A 44 5.01 6.64 9.20
CA GLU A 44 3.89 7.38 9.78
C GLU A 44 2.58 7.21 8.98
N GLY A 45 2.69 7.03 7.65
CA GLY A 45 1.52 6.78 6.81
C GLY A 45 0.96 5.36 6.91
N ILE A 46 1.76 4.38 7.37
CA ILE A 46 1.33 2.98 7.40
C ILE A 46 0.42 2.75 8.61
N GLY A 47 -0.88 2.87 8.36
CA GLY A 47 -1.93 2.47 9.30
C GLY A 47 -2.22 3.47 10.42
N PHE A 48 -3.06 3.03 11.36
CA PHE A 48 -3.62 3.87 12.43
C PHE A 48 -3.10 3.48 13.82
N SER A 49 -2.26 2.45 13.92
CA SER A 49 -1.71 1.96 15.19
C SER A 49 -0.20 1.77 15.11
N TYR A 50 0.46 1.81 16.27
CA TYR A 50 1.92 1.58 16.38
C TYR A 50 2.36 0.22 15.82
N ASN A 51 1.52 -0.81 15.92
CA ASN A 51 1.84 -2.18 15.51
C ASN A 51 1.59 -2.42 14.01
N THR A 52 0.78 -1.59 13.36
CA THR A 52 0.35 -1.81 11.97
C THR A 52 1.52 -1.88 10.97
N PRO A 53 2.53 -0.99 11.01
CA PRO A 53 3.70 -1.10 10.13
C PRO A 53 4.44 -2.43 10.25
N TYR A 54 4.56 -2.95 11.47
CA TYR A 54 5.26 -4.19 11.77
C TYR A 54 4.48 -5.42 11.26
N ASN A 55 3.15 -5.43 11.44
CA ASN A 55 2.28 -6.48 10.91
C ASN A 55 2.34 -6.55 9.37
N ILE A 56 2.29 -5.39 8.71
CA ILE A 56 2.42 -5.31 7.24
C ILE A 56 3.81 -5.80 6.81
N ALA A 57 4.88 -5.32 7.45
CA ALA A 57 6.25 -5.72 7.11
C ALA A 57 6.40 -7.26 7.15
N TYR A 58 5.99 -7.87 8.25
CA TYR A 58 6.03 -9.32 8.41
C TYR A 58 5.15 -10.06 7.37
N GLY A 59 3.94 -9.57 7.11
CA GLY A 59 3.03 -10.16 6.12
C GLY A 59 3.58 -10.11 4.70
N LEU A 60 4.21 -9.01 4.30
CA LEU A 60 4.85 -8.88 2.99
C LEU A 60 6.04 -9.84 2.85
N ALA A 61 6.85 -9.99 3.90
CA ALA A 61 7.94 -10.97 3.89
C ALA A 61 7.44 -12.41 3.79
N LYS A 62 6.39 -12.77 4.54
CA LYS A 62 5.73 -14.09 4.42
C LYS A 62 5.18 -14.38 3.03
N LYS A 63 4.73 -13.35 2.31
CA LYS A 63 4.27 -13.47 0.92
C LYS A 63 5.41 -13.57 -0.10
N GLY A 64 6.68 -13.42 0.28
CA GLY A 64 7.81 -13.45 -0.67
C GLY A 64 8.02 -12.13 -1.44
N ILE A 65 7.47 -11.03 -0.93
CA ILE A 65 7.69 -9.68 -1.49
C ILE A 65 9.07 -9.15 -1.06
N ILE A 66 9.54 -9.61 0.10
CA ILE A 66 10.84 -9.29 0.67
C ILE A 66 11.68 -10.57 0.73
N ASP A 67 12.87 -10.52 0.15
CA ASP A 67 13.91 -11.53 0.31
C ASP A 67 14.74 -11.16 1.55
N ILE A 68 14.40 -11.79 2.68
CA ILE A 68 15.03 -11.53 3.99
C ILE A 68 16.52 -11.86 3.94
N GLU A 69 16.89 -12.99 3.34
CA GLU A 69 18.28 -13.45 3.27
C GLU A 69 19.16 -12.48 2.50
N LYS A 70 18.64 -11.91 1.41
CA LYS A 70 19.34 -10.89 0.62
C LYS A 70 19.12 -9.46 1.10
N GLY A 71 18.32 -9.25 2.14
CA GLY A 71 18.01 -7.94 2.70
C GLY A 71 17.42 -6.95 1.69
N LYS A 72 16.58 -7.42 0.76
CA LYS A 72 16.02 -6.59 -0.33
C LYS A 72 14.64 -7.04 -0.77
N THR A 73 13.93 -6.19 -1.52
CA THR A 73 12.69 -6.59 -2.20
C THR A 73 12.99 -7.60 -3.32
N THR A 74 12.08 -8.55 -3.54
CA THR A 74 12.09 -9.35 -4.77
C THR A 74 11.75 -8.47 -5.98
N GLU A 75 11.94 -8.99 -7.19
CA GLU A 75 11.57 -8.25 -8.41
C GLU A 75 10.06 -7.97 -8.45
N THR A 76 9.23 -8.97 -8.17
CA THR A 76 7.77 -8.77 -8.05
C THR A 76 7.43 -7.78 -6.94
N GLY A 77 8.12 -7.87 -5.79
CA GLY A 77 7.92 -6.92 -4.68
C GLY A 77 8.27 -5.48 -5.04
N TYR A 78 9.34 -5.25 -5.80
CA TYR A 78 9.68 -3.93 -6.32
C TYR A 78 8.58 -3.38 -7.22
N ARG A 79 8.02 -4.21 -8.12
CA ARG A 79 6.92 -3.81 -9.02
C ARG A 79 5.62 -3.51 -8.27
N ILE A 80 5.34 -4.21 -7.17
CA ILE A 80 4.23 -3.92 -6.26
C ILE A 80 4.40 -2.51 -5.66
N PHE A 81 5.57 -2.24 -5.08
CA PHE A 81 5.87 -0.92 -4.50
C PHE A 81 5.86 0.19 -5.54
N GLU A 82 6.36 -0.07 -6.75
CA GLU A 82 6.28 0.87 -7.85
C GLU A 82 4.83 1.20 -8.21
N THR A 83 3.96 0.19 -8.26
CA THR A 83 2.53 0.38 -8.56
C THR A 83 1.83 1.21 -7.47
N ILE A 84 2.18 1.01 -6.20
CA ILE A 84 1.66 1.82 -5.09
C ILE A 84 2.09 3.28 -5.23
N VAL A 85 3.37 3.54 -5.54
CA VAL A 85 3.86 4.91 -5.77
C VAL A 85 3.18 5.54 -6.99
N ASP A 86 2.93 4.78 -8.06
CA ASP A 86 2.19 5.28 -9.22
C ASP A 86 0.75 5.66 -8.86
N ILE A 87 0.06 4.87 -8.04
CA ILE A 87 -1.28 5.22 -7.55
C ILE A 87 -1.21 6.51 -6.73
N SER A 88 -0.19 6.67 -5.88
CA SER A 88 0.01 7.90 -5.10
C SER A 88 0.10 9.14 -6.00
N LEU A 89 0.77 9.03 -7.15
CA LEU A 89 0.91 10.12 -8.12
C LEU A 89 -0.40 10.46 -8.81
N ILE A 90 -1.24 9.46 -9.09
CA ILE A 90 -2.53 9.65 -9.75
C ILE A 90 -3.48 10.44 -8.85
N ILE A 91 -3.50 10.12 -7.55
CA ILE A 91 -4.44 10.70 -6.57
C ILE A 91 -3.93 11.99 -5.91
N LYS A 92 -2.65 12.34 -6.05
CA LYS A 92 -1.97 13.37 -5.24
C LYS A 92 -2.67 14.73 -5.17
N SER A 93 -3.28 15.19 -6.27
CA SER A 93 -3.92 16.51 -6.34
C SER A 93 -5.20 16.56 -5.51
N GLU A 94 -5.92 15.43 -5.45
CA GLU A 94 -7.21 15.33 -4.79
C GLU A 94 -7.11 14.77 -3.37
N ALA A 95 -6.01 14.09 -3.04
CA ALA A 95 -5.80 13.49 -1.73
C ALA A 95 -5.84 14.50 -0.57
N ALA A 96 -5.76 15.81 -0.82
CA ALA A 96 -5.92 16.87 0.21
C ALA A 96 -5.06 16.65 1.47
N PHE A 97 -3.84 16.11 1.31
CA PHE A 97 -2.86 16.00 2.39
C PHE A 97 -2.05 17.31 2.45
N PRO A 98 -2.07 18.05 3.57
CA PRO A 98 -1.40 19.35 3.72
C PRO A 98 0.14 19.23 3.80
N GLU A 99 0.68 18.02 3.71
CA GLU A 99 2.07 17.73 4.02
C GLU A 99 2.97 17.90 2.80
N LEU A 100 4.13 18.54 3.02
CA LEU A 100 5.20 18.69 2.03
C LEU A 100 5.89 17.34 1.72
N ASP A 101 5.80 16.37 2.63
CA ASP A 101 6.30 15.01 2.47
C ASP A 101 5.19 14.09 1.97
N ARG A 102 5.38 13.49 0.78
CA ARG A 102 4.41 12.56 0.17
C ARG A 102 4.56 11.13 0.66
N GLY A 103 5.53 10.86 1.53
CA GLY A 103 5.73 9.58 2.19
C GLY A 103 4.48 9.08 2.88
N LYS A 104 3.72 9.96 3.56
CA LYS A 104 2.51 9.55 4.28
C LYS A 104 1.42 8.99 3.37
N ILE A 105 1.21 9.60 2.20
CA ILE A 105 0.26 9.07 1.21
C ILE A 105 0.74 7.70 0.71
N ILE A 106 2.04 7.55 0.42
CA ILE A 106 2.60 6.27 -0.03
C ILE A 106 2.41 5.19 1.04
N GLY A 107 2.70 5.50 2.30
CA GLY A 107 2.47 4.61 3.44
C GLY A 107 1.00 4.24 3.63
N ALA A 108 0.11 5.22 3.54
CA ALA A 108 -1.34 5.01 3.65
C ALA A 108 -1.88 4.14 2.52
N LEU A 109 -1.34 4.27 1.31
CA LEU A 109 -1.68 3.39 0.21
C LEU A 109 -1.10 1.99 0.38
N LEU A 110 0.11 1.84 0.92
CA LEU A 110 0.64 0.52 1.28
C LEU A 110 -0.28 -0.17 2.29
N TYR A 111 -0.78 0.56 3.29
CA TYR A 111 -1.78 0.07 4.24
C TYR A 111 -3.10 -0.30 3.55
N ALA A 112 -3.64 0.59 2.71
CA ALA A 112 -4.94 0.39 2.06
C ALA A 112 -4.94 -0.83 1.13
N PHE A 113 -3.82 -1.06 0.45
CA PHE A 113 -3.68 -2.15 -0.51
C PHE A 113 -3.19 -3.45 0.09
N TYR A 114 -2.65 -3.43 1.32
CA TYR A 114 -2.24 -4.65 1.99
C TYR A 114 -3.39 -5.66 2.02
N ASP A 115 -3.09 -6.92 1.71
CA ASP A 115 -4.07 -7.99 1.66
C ASP A 115 -4.43 -8.48 3.07
N TRP A 116 -5.23 -7.67 3.78
CA TRP A 116 -5.76 -7.96 5.11
C TRP A 116 -6.53 -9.28 5.18
N SER A 117 -7.14 -9.68 4.07
CA SER A 117 -7.96 -10.89 3.98
C SER A 117 -7.18 -12.16 3.61
N GLY A 118 -5.89 -12.05 3.28
CA GLY A 118 -5.09 -13.17 2.79
C GLY A 118 -5.61 -13.81 1.49
N LYS A 119 -6.38 -13.07 0.68
CA LYS A 119 -7.06 -13.59 -0.51
C LYS A 119 -6.12 -13.79 -1.71
N HIS A 120 -5.00 -13.07 -1.75
CA HIS A 120 -4.03 -13.21 -2.84
C HIS A 120 -2.99 -14.28 -2.45
N GLY A 121 -2.99 -15.38 -3.20
CA GLY A 121 -2.16 -16.56 -2.93
C GLY A 121 -0.69 -16.34 -3.31
N SER A 122 -0.39 -15.46 -4.27
CA SER A 122 0.97 -15.14 -4.72
C SER A 122 1.25 -13.63 -4.84
N PRO A 123 2.52 -13.21 -4.82
CA PRO A 123 2.92 -11.84 -5.18
C PRO A 123 2.45 -11.40 -6.56
N GLU A 124 2.42 -12.31 -7.53
CA GLU A 124 2.02 -12.04 -8.91
C GLU A 124 0.53 -11.70 -8.99
N GLU A 125 -0.32 -12.47 -8.31
CA GLU A 125 -1.75 -12.17 -8.20
C GLU A 125 -1.98 -10.81 -7.54
N TYR A 126 -1.25 -10.54 -6.45
CA TYR A 126 -1.35 -9.26 -5.76
C TYR A 126 -0.95 -8.09 -6.67
N LEU A 127 0.14 -8.23 -7.44
CA LEU A 127 0.57 -7.24 -8.43
C LEU A 127 -0.49 -6.98 -9.51
N GLU A 128 -1.11 -8.03 -10.06
CA GLU A 128 -2.15 -7.88 -11.07
C GLU A 128 -3.41 -7.21 -10.52
N CYS A 129 -3.80 -7.51 -9.28
CA CYS A 129 -4.87 -6.80 -8.59
C CYS A 129 -4.58 -5.30 -8.44
N LEU A 130 -3.35 -4.93 -8.07
CA LEU A 130 -2.94 -3.51 -7.98
C LEU A 130 -2.97 -2.80 -9.34
N LYS A 131 -2.47 -3.45 -10.39
CA LYS A 131 -2.52 -2.90 -11.76
C LYS A 131 -3.95 -2.70 -12.23
N SER A 132 -4.82 -3.69 -11.98
CA SER A 132 -6.24 -3.60 -12.30
C SER A 132 -6.90 -2.42 -11.59
N PHE A 133 -6.63 -2.25 -10.29
CA PHE A 133 -7.15 -1.12 -9.52
C PHE A 133 -6.60 0.23 -10.03
N LYS A 134 -5.29 0.33 -10.29
CA LYS A 134 -4.66 1.51 -10.89
C LYS A 134 -5.36 1.92 -12.20
N ASN A 135 -5.63 0.96 -13.08
CA ASN A 135 -6.33 1.22 -14.34
C ASN A 135 -7.77 1.72 -14.12
N LYS A 136 -8.49 1.15 -13.15
CA LYS A 136 -9.83 1.62 -12.75
C LYS A 136 -9.79 3.07 -12.27
N ILE A 137 -8.82 3.46 -11.43
CA ILE A 137 -8.67 4.86 -10.97
C ILE A 137 -8.39 5.79 -12.16
N ILE A 138 -7.48 5.42 -13.07
CA ILE A 138 -7.14 6.24 -14.25
C ILE A 138 -8.38 6.46 -15.12
N ARG A 139 -9.17 5.40 -15.33
CA ARG A 139 -10.43 5.47 -16.07
C ARG A 139 -11.45 6.35 -15.36
N LEU A 140 -11.65 6.15 -14.05
CA LEU A 140 -12.56 6.93 -13.22
C LEU A 140 -12.23 8.43 -13.27
N LYS A 141 -10.94 8.80 -13.20
CA LYS A 141 -10.49 10.18 -13.31
C LYS A 141 -10.96 10.88 -14.60
N LYS A 142 -11.11 10.14 -15.69
CA LYS A 142 -11.56 10.66 -16.99
C LYS A 142 -13.09 10.66 -17.13
N GLU A 143 -13.75 9.62 -16.61
CA GLU A 143 -15.17 9.37 -16.85
C GLU A 143 -16.09 9.99 -15.79
N ASN A 144 -15.64 10.06 -14.54
CA ASN A 144 -16.40 10.64 -13.43
C ASN A 144 -15.44 11.27 -12.41
N TYR A 145 -15.09 12.54 -12.64
CA TYR A 145 -14.12 13.27 -11.83
C TYR A 145 -14.56 13.42 -10.36
N GLN A 146 -15.86 13.58 -10.10
CA GLN A 146 -16.39 13.73 -8.75
C GLN A 146 -16.19 12.46 -7.92
N ALA A 147 -16.53 11.30 -8.50
CA ALA A 147 -16.25 10.00 -7.89
C ALA A 147 -14.75 9.77 -7.70
N PHE A 148 -13.92 10.16 -8.67
CA PHE A 148 -12.46 10.10 -8.54
C PHE A 148 -11.93 10.98 -7.40
N SER A 149 -12.39 12.23 -7.29
CA SER A 149 -11.98 13.15 -6.22
C SER A 149 -12.35 12.60 -4.85
N LEU A 150 -13.56 12.06 -4.71
CA LEU A 150 -13.99 11.43 -3.47
C LEU A 150 -13.15 10.19 -3.14
N LEU A 151 -12.89 9.32 -4.12
CA LEU A 151 -12.02 8.16 -3.94
C LEU A 151 -10.60 8.57 -3.52
N ALA A 152 -10.01 9.55 -4.19
CA ALA A 152 -8.66 10.02 -3.90
C ALA A 152 -8.53 10.60 -2.48
N ARG A 153 -9.59 11.22 -1.95
CA ARG A 153 -9.64 11.69 -0.56
C ARG A 153 -9.79 10.55 0.43
N LEU A 154 -10.67 9.59 0.15
CA LEU A 154 -11.00 8.52 1.10
C LEU A 154 -9.98 7.39 1.11
N LEU A 155 -9.40 7.05 -0.05
CA LEU A 155 -8.50 5.92 -0.22
C LEU A 155 -7.37 5.87 0.84
N PRO A 156 -6.62 6.96 1.10
CA PRO A 156 -5.58 6.98 2.14
C PRO A 156 -6.07 7.20 3.58
N ARG A 157 -7.39 7.35 3.82
CA ARG A 157 -7.95 7.73 5.13
C ARG A 157 -8.90 6.70 5.75
N VAL A 158 -9.31 5.71 4.98
CA VAL A 158 -10.25 4.68 5.43
C VAL A 158 -9.51 3.54 6.14
N TYR A 159 -10.19 2.91 7.09
CA TYR A 159 -9.74 1.69 7.75
C TYR A 159 -10.11 0.45 6.90
N TYR A 160 -9.12 -0.39 6.57
CA TYR A 160 -9.30 -1.54 5.65
C TYR A 160 -9.18 -2.90 6.32
N GLU A 161 -9.06 -2.95 7.64
CA GLU A 161 -9.12 -4.23 8.34
C GLU A 161 -10.55 -4.81 8.27
N ASP A 162 -10.73 -6.08 8.65
CA ASP A 162 -12.04 -6.77 8.67
C ASP A 162 -12.79 -6.88 7.33
N GLY A 163 -12.04 -6.99 6.23
CA GLY A 163 -12.60 -7.35 4.92
C GLY A 163 -13.17 -6.17 4.13
N TYR A 164 -12.96 -4.93 4.58
CA TYR A 164 -13.15 -3.74 3.75
C TYR A 164 -11.95 -3.56 2.82
N SER A 165 -12.17 -3.22 1.55
CA SER A 165 -11.09 -3.15 0.55
C SER A 165 -11.18 -1.89 -0.30
N PRO A 166 -10.08 -1.46 -0.95
CA PRO A 166 -10.12 -0.36 -1.92
C PRO A 166 -11.15 -0.59 -3.03
N GLN A 167 -11.38 -1.84 -3.43
CA GLN A 167 -12.40 -2.20 -4.42
C GLN A 167 -13.81 -1.95 -3.87
N LYS A 168 -14.08 -2.31 -2.62
CA LYS A 168 -15.37 -2.05 -1.97
C LYS A 168 -15.62 -0.55 -1.79
N LEU A 169 -14.60 0.22 -1.40
CA LEU A 169 -14.68 1.69 -1.35
C LEU A 169 -15.07 2.29 -2.70
N LEU A 170 -14.44 1.84 -3.79
CA LEU A 170 -14.78 2.28 -5.14
C LEU A 170 -16.24 1.97 -5.49
N GLU A 171 -16.73 0.77 -5.16
CA GLU A 171 -18.12 0.37 -5.41
C GLU A 171 -19.11 1.22 -4.62
N ASP A 172 -18.84 1.48 -3.34
CA ASP A 172 -19.71 2.29 -2.48
C ASP A 172 -19.81 3.74 -2.99
N ILE A 173 -18.68 4.32 -3.43
CA ILE A 173 -18.64 5.66 -4.03
C ILE A 173 -19.49 5.72 -5.30
N LEU A 174 -19.35 4.73 -6.19
CA LEU A 174 -20.10 4.70 -7.45
C LEU A 174 -21.60 4.55 -7.23
N ARG A 175 -22.03 3.78 -6.21
CA ARG A 175 -23.44 3.66 -5.82
C ARG A 175 -24.00 4.96 -5.27
N TYR A 176 -23.24 5.65 -4.42
CA TYR A 176 -23.68 6.92 -3.83
C TYR A 176 -23.87 8.03 -4.86
N GLN A 177 -23.16 7.99 -5.99
CA GLN A 177 -23.28 8.99 -7.07
C GLN A 177 -24.46 8.74 -8.02
N GLN A 178 -25.17 7.61 -7.87
CA GLN A 178 -26.37 7.29 -8.67
C GLN A 178 -27.68 7.68 -7.95
N VAL A 179 -27.58 8.20 -6.72
CA VAL A 179 -28.69 8.73 -5.91
C VAL A 179 -28.67 10.25 -5.99
#